data_AF-F2S8W5-F1
#
_entry.id   AF-F2S8W5-F1
#
_cell.length_a   1.000
_cell.length_b   1.000
_cell.length_c   1.000
_cell.angle_alpha   90.00
_cell.angle_beta   90.00
_cell.angle_gamma   90.00
#
_symmetry.space_group_name_H-M   'P 1'
#
loop_
_entity.id
_entity.type
_entity.pdbx_description
1 polymer ?
#
loop_
_entity_poly.entity_id
_entity_poly.type
_entity_poly.pdbx_seq_one_letter_code
_entity_poly.pdbx_strand_id
1 'polypeptide(L)'
;MLSRRVLSAARAPALARTPTTPRITATQVRYASQAEIQDPGMNGGYENPPAVKRQFRDPNAGWWDPQDKRNFGEPVHEDNDILTTFSPEEYNHFKAPKAFFLLGCSIASVFAFSGIVSLFYPDKPSAPRTFPDGLETELGGPNAVSARKPHEDSW
;
A
#
# COMPACT_ATOMS: atom_id res chain seq x y z
N MET A 1 69.17 -33.38 -35.69
CA MET A 1 67.95 -32.77 -36.25
C MET A 1 67.14 -32.19 -35.09
N LEU A 2 67.12 -30.86 -34.93
CA LEU A 2 66.42 -30.17 -33.85
C LEU A 2 65.07 -29.65 -34.36
N SER A 3 63.98 -30.23 -33.85
CA SER A 3 62.60 -29.87 -34.20
C SER A 3 62.14 -28.62 -33.44
N ARG A 4 61.95 -27.50 -34.15
CA ARG A 4 61.24 -26.31 -33.66
C ARG A 4 59.75 -26.63 -33.45
N ARG A 5 59.22 -26.39 -32.25
CA ARG A 5 57.77 -26.33 -32.01
C ARG A 5 57.34 -24.87 -31.90
N VAL A 6 56.41 -24.46 -32.76
CA VAL A 6 55.78 -23.14 -32.76
C VAL A 6 54.58 -23.19 -31.81
N LEU A 7 54.54 -22.30 -30.82
CA LEU A 7 53.36 -22.09 -29.96
C LEU A 7 52.34 -21.23 -30.72
N SER A 8 51.16 -21.80 -31.00
CA SER A 8 50.01 -21.03 -31.49
C SER A 8 49.23 -20.48 -30.30
N ALA A 9 49.16 -19.16 -30.18
CA ALA A 9 48.31 -18.48 -29.19
C ALA A 9 46.86 -18.47 -29.67
N ALA A 10 45.96 -19.17 -28.97
CA ALA A 10 44.53 -19.10 -29.22
C ALA A 10 43.95 -17.82 -28.64
N ARG A 11 43.30 -17.01 -29.49
CA ARG A 11 42.62 -15.75 -29.11
C ARG A 11 41.20 -16.08 -28.67
N ALA A 12 40.83 -15.77 -27.44
CA ALA A 12 39.47 -15.96 -26.93
C ALA A 12 38.48 -14.98 -27.60
N PRO A 13 37.24 -15.40 -27.91
CA PRO A 13 36.24 -14.50 -28.49
C PRO A 13 35.70 -13.54 -27.42
N ALA A 14 35.67 -12.25 -27.75
CA ALA A 14 35.01 -11.25 -26.92
C ALA A 14 33.49 -11.35 -27.10
N LEU A 15 32.76 -11.71 -26.05
CA LEU A 15 31.30 -11.62 -26.01
C LEU A 15 30.88 -10.15 -26.03
N ALA A 16 30.25 -9.71 -27.13
CA ALA A 16 29.61 -8.41 -27.20
C ALA A 16 28.34 -8.42 -26.32
N ARG A 17 28.33 -7.64 -25.23
CA ARG A 17 27.11 -7.36 -24.45
C ARG A 17 26.29 -6.32 -25.20
N THR A 18 25.19 -6.75 -25.80
CA THR A 18 24.15 -5.83 -26.29
C THR A 18 23.40 -5.25 -25.07
N PRO A 19 23.27 -3.91 -24.94
CA PRO A 19 22.46 -3.33 -23.88
C PRO A 19 20.98 -3.58 -24.20
N THR A 20 20.31 -4.38 -23.37
CA THR A 20 18.85 -4.49 -23.36
C THR A 20 18.29 -3.22 -22.72
N THR A 21 17.77 -2.30 -23.53
CA THR A 21 16.98 -1.18 -23.04
C THR A 21 15.69 -1.73 -22.42
N PRO A 22 15.39 -1.46 -21.13
CA PRO A 22 14.13 -1.88 -20.55
C PRO A 22 13.02 -1.11 -21.26
N ARG A 23 12.21 -1.82 -22.05
CA ARG A 23 10.97 -1.28 -22.60
C ARG A 23 10.01 -1.13 -21.42
N ILE A 24 9.83 0.10 -20.94
CA ILE A 24 8.80 0.42 -19.95
C ILE A 24 7.47 0.09 -20.64
N THR A 25 6.91 -1.07 -20.30
CA THR A 25 5.55 -1.40 -20.67
C THR A 25 4.72 -0.61 -19.68
N ALA A 26 4.19 0.54 -20.10
CA ALA A 26 3.22 1.25 -19.30
C ALA A 26 2.01 0.29 -19.16
N THR A 27 1.93 -0.42 -18.04
CA THR A 27 0.72 -1.14 -17.65
C THR A 27 -0.39 -0.11 -17.73
N GLN A 28 -1.36 -0.31 -18.62
CA GLN A 28 -2.48 0.62 -18.69
C GLN A 28 -3.17 0.60 -17.34
N VAL A 29 -3.01 1.68 -16.59
CA VAL A 29 -3.75 1.90 -15.35
C VAL A 29 -5.17 2.23 -15.77
N ARG A 30 -6.01 1.20 -15.87
CA ARG A 30 -7.45 1.38 -16.04
C ARG A 30 -7.99 1.94 -14.73
N TYR A 31 -8.46 3.18 -14.76
CA TYR A 31 -9.12 3.80 -13.62
C TYR A 31 -10.54 3.26 -13.52
N ALA A 32 -11.04 3.00 -12.30
CA ALA A 32 -12.44 2.62 -12.07
C ALA A 32 -13.47 3.65 -12.58
N SER A 33 -13.02 4.88 -12.88
CA SER A 33 -13.83 5.94 -13.49
C SER A 33 -13.79 5.95 -15.02
N GLN A 34 -13.03 5.06 -15.66
CA GLN A 34 -13.02 4.95 -17.10
C GLN A 34 -14.39 4.43 -17.52
N ALA A 35 -15.14 5.22 -18.30
CA ALA A 35 -16.36 4.71 -18.90
C ALA A 35 -16.03 3.44 -19.70
N GLU A 36 -16.90 2.44 -19.64
CA GLU A 36 -16.84 1.26 -20.51
C GLU A 36 -17.04 1.75 -21.95
N ILE A 37 -15.92 2.17 -22.57
CA ILE A 37 -15.89 2.46 -23.99
C ILE A 37 -15.90 1.09 -24.62
N GLN A 38 -17.09 0.63 -25.05
CA GLN A 38 -17.14 -0.43 -26.05
C GLN A 38 -16.46 0.11 -27.30
N ASP A 39 -15.16 -0.06 -27.38
CA ASP A 39 -14.37 0.22 -28.56
C ASP A 39 -14.51 -0.99 -29.48
N PRO A 40 -15.33 -0.92 -30.55
CA PRO A 40 -15.53 -2.02 -31.46
C PRO A 40 -14.25 -2.25 -32.25
N GLY A 41 -13.32 -3.02 -31.69
CA GLY A 41 -12.04 -3.35 -32.32
C GLY A 41 -10.88 -3.56 -31.36
N MET A 42 -10.94 -3.03 -30.12
CA MET A 42 -9.82 -3.16 -29.17
C MET A 42 -9.78 -4.48 -28.40
N ASN A 43 -10.92 -5.15 -28.19
CA ASN A 43 -10.98 -6.40 -27.40
C ASN A 43 -10.91 -7.68 -28.26
N GLY A 44 -10.46 -7.59 -29.51
CA GLY A 44 -10.21 -8.78 -30.36
C GLY A 44 -11.44 -9.68 -30.63
N GLY A 45 -12.67 -9.15 -30.46
CA GLY A 45 -13.90 -9.93 -30.60
C GLY A 45 -14.27 -10.76 -29.35
N TYR A 46 -13.62 -10.53 -28.22
CA TYR A 46 -13.99 -11.14 -26.94
C TYR A 46 -15.38 -10.66 -26.49
N GLU A 47 -16.22 -11.57 -26.04
CA GLU A 47 -17.53 -11.24 -25.48
C GLU A 47 -17.34 -10.58 -24.11
N ASN A 48 -17.63 -9.28 -24.02
CA ASN A 48 -17.57 -8.55 -22.76
C ASN A 48 -18.97 -8.41 -22.15
N PRO A 49 -19.38 -9.30 -21.21
CA PRO A 49 -20.64 -9.12 -20.47
C PRO A 49 -20.58 -7.86 -19.59
N PRO A 50 -21.69 -7.36 -19.03
CA PRO A 50 -21.67 -6.17 -18.16
C PRO A 50 -20.77 -6.31 -16.92
N ALA A 51 -20.13 -5.21 -16.52
CA ALA A 51 -19.26 -5.12 -15.35
C ALA A 51 -20.05 -5.23 -14.03
N VAL A 52 -20.41 -6.44 -13.62
CA VAL A 52 -21.13 -6.70 -12.36
C VAL A 52 -20.24 -7.49 -11.40
N LYS A 53 -19.98 -6.89 -10.24
CA LYS A 53 -19.21 -7.53 -9.18
C LYS A 53 -19.92 -8.78 -8.66
N ARG A 54 -19.19 -9.90 -8.60
CA ARG A 54 -19.73 -11.19 -8.16
C ARG A 54 -20.21 -11.16 -6.71
N GLN A 55 -19.68 -10.25 -5.88
CA GLN A 55 -20.18 -10.01 -4.53
C GLN A 55 -21.69 -9.84 -4.47
N PHE A 56 -22.30 -9.14 -5.44
CA PHE A 56 -23.75 -8.86 -5.44
C PHE A 56 -24.61 -9.96 -6.06
N ARG A 57 -23.99 -11.04 -6.58
CA ARG A 57 -24.74 -12.22 -7.01
C ARG A 57 -25.35 -12.93 -5.82
N ASP A 58 -26.51 -13.56 -6.05
CA ASP A 58 -27.22 -14.34 -5.03
C ASP A 58 -26.30 -15.42 -4.43
N PRO A 59 -25.98 -15.35 -3.13
CA PRO A 59 -25.11 -16.33 -2.49
C PRO A 59 -25.75 -17.73 -2.38
N ASN A 60 -27.08 -17.82 -2.48
CA ASN A 60 -27.82 -19.07 -2.31
C ASN A 60 -28.20 -19.73 -3.64
N ALA A 61 -27.80 -19.14 -4.77
CA ALA A 61 -27.98 -19.80 -6.06
C ALA A 61 -27.04 -21.02 -6.16
N GLY A 62 -27.50 -22.08 -6.83
CA GLY A 62 -26.77 -23.33 -7.03
C GLY A 62 -25.63 -23.19 -8.05
N TRP A 63 -24.64 -22.35 -7.76
CA TRP A 63 -23.49 -22.10 -8.62
C TRP A 63 -22.62 -23.35 -8.80
N TRP A 64 -22.02 -23.50 -9.99
CA TRP A 64 -21.02 -24.54 -10.24
C TRP A 64 -19.75 -24.34 -9.39
N ASP A 65 -19.29 -23.08 -9.26
CA ASP A 65 -18.29 -22.64 -8.30
C ASP A 65 -18.97 -21.78 -7.22
N PRO A 66 -19.24 -22.35 -6.03
CA PRO A 66 -19.87 -21.60 -4.93
C PRO A 66 -19.01 -20.49 -4.34
N GLN A 67 -17.67 -20.59 -4.40
CA GLN A 67 -16.79 -19.59 -3.77
C GLN A 67 -16.78 -18.29 -4.56
N ASP A 68 -16.70 -18.40 -5.89
CA ASP A 68 -16.69 -17.23 -6.74
C ASP A 68 -18.09 -16.84 -7.24
N LYS A 69 -19.12 -17.67 -6.98
CA LYS A 69 -20.51 -17.50 -7.47
C LYS A 69 -20.58 -17.47 -9.00
N ARG A 70 -20.03 -18.51 -9.63
CA ARG A 70 -19.83 -18.61 -11.08
C ARG A 70 -20.32 -19.95 -11.62
N ASN A 71 -20.93 -19.93 -12.81
CA ASN A 71 -21.27 -21.14 -13.56
C ASN A 71 -20.18 -21.55 -14.56
N PHE A 72 -20.11 -22.83 -14.88
CA PHE A 72 -19.19 -23.34 -15.90
C PHE A 72 -19.59 -22.80 -17.28
N GLY A 73 -18.61 -22.27 -18.03
CA GLY A 73 -18.83 -21.74 -19.38
C GLY A 73 -19.55 -20.39 -19.46
N GLU A 74 -19.82 -19.71 -18.33
CA GLU A 74 -20.34 -18.34 -18.38
C GLU A 74 -19.31 -17.38 -19.01
N PRO A 75 -19.73 -16.43 -19.87
CA PRO A 75 -18.85 -15.36 -20.32
C PRO A 75 -18.31 -14.56 -19.12
N VAL A 76 -17.04 -14.17 -19.22
CA VAL A 76 -16.29 -13.50 -18.15
C VAL A 76 -15.99 -12.08 -18.61
N HIS A 77 -16.25 -11.07 -17.78
CA HIS A 77 -15.87 -9.69 -18.11
C HIS A 77 -14.34 -9.58 -18.26
N GLU A 78 -13.85 -8.70 -19.12
CA GLU A 78 -12.41 -8.49 -19.33
C GLU A 78 -11.66 -8.21 -18.01
N ASP A 79 -12.17 -7.26 -17.21
CA ASP A 79 -11.69 -6.89 -15.87
C ASP A 79 -12.23 -7.81 -14.74
N ASN A 80 -12.33 -9.12 -14.99
CA ASN A 80 -12.86 -10.04 -13.97
C ASN A 80 -11.97 -10.16 -12.72
N ASP A 81 -10.70 -9.80 -12.81
CA ASP A 81 -9.77 -9.74 -11.68
C ASP A 81 -10.20 -8.74 -10.59
N ILE A 82 -10.87 -7.64 -10.96
CA ILE A 82 -11.46 -6.68 -10.00
C ILE A 82 -12.94 -6.96 -9.70
N LEU A 83 -13.63 -7.76 -10.53
CA LEU A 83 -15.05 -8.09 -10.37
C LEU A 83 -15.31 -9.44 -9.65
N THR A 84 -14.28 -10.27 -9.45
CA THR A 84 -14.36 -11.53 -8.69
C THR A 84 -14.78 -11.32 -7.23
N THR A 85 -15.23 -12.38 -6.57
CA THR A 85 -15.53 -12.36 -5.13
C THR A 85 -14.29 -12.10 -4.27
N PHE A 86 -13.10 -12.41 -4.78
CA PHE A 86 -11.82 -12.20 -4.08
C PHE A 86 -11.25 -10.79 -4.20
N SER A 87 -11.90 -9.89 -4.94
CA SER A 87 -11.49 -8.49 -4.98
C SER A 87 -11.97 -7.73 -3.73
N PRO A 88 -11.38 -6.57 -3.40
CA PRO A 88 -11.79 -5.79 -2.22
C PRO A 88 -13.29 -5.55 -2.23
N GLU A 89 -13.99 -5.77 -1.11
CA GLU A 89 -15.45 -5.63 -1.01
C GLU A 89 -15.96 -4.26 -1.49
N GLU A 90 -17.09 -4.26 -2.20
CA GLU A 90 -17.85 -3.03 -2.46
C GLU A 90 -18.94 -2.81 -1.40
N TYR A 91 -18.86 -1.68 -0.72
CA TYR A 91 -19.79 -1.28 0.33
C TYR A 91 -20.93 -0.41 -0.22
N ASN A 92 -22.18 -0.85 -0.05
CA ASN A 92 -23.35 -0.22 -0.67
C ASN A 92 -24.29 0.54 0.30
N HIS A 93 -24.04 0.49 1.61
CA HIS A 93 -24.92 1.15 2.58
C HIS A 93 -24.76 2.68 2.57
N PHE A 94 -23.54 3.18 2.39
CA PHE A 94 -23.26 4.62 2.22
C PHE A 94 -22.33 4.87 1.04
N LYS A 95 -22.53 5.99 0.34
CA LYS A 95 -21.57 6.49 -0.66
C LYS A 95 -20.28 6.97 0.04
N ALA A 96 -19.15 6.84 -0.67
CA ALA A 96 -17.84 7.23 -0.14
C ALA A 96 -17.79 8.64 0.49
N PRO A 97 -18.36 9.72 -0.10
CA PRO A 97 -18.33 11.04 0.53
C PRO A 97 -19.02 11.08 1.90
N LYS A 98 -20.13 10.35 2.06
CA LYS A 98 -20.85 10.28 3.33
C LYS A 98 -20.05 9.49 4.37
N ALA A 99 -19.42 8.39 3.96
CA ALA A 99 -18.56 7.59 4.83
C ALA A 99 -17.37 8.41 5.35
N PHE A 100 -16.67 9.15 4.48
CA PHE A 100 -15.57 10.03 4.87
C PHE A 100 -16.02 11.16 5.79
N PHE A 101 -17.19 11.75 5.53
CA PHE A 101 -17.77 12.76 6.40
C PHE A 101 -18.03 12.22 7.80
N LEU A 102 -18.68 11.05 7.92
CA LEU A 102 -18.97 10.42 9.21
C LEU A 102 -17.69 10.02 9.96
N LEU A 103 -16.71 9.47 9.26
CA LEU A 103 -15.41 9.15 9.83
C LEU A 103 -14.72 10.42 10.36
N GLY A 104 -14.71 11.49 9.56
CA GLY A 104 -14.16 12.79 9.95
C GLY A 104 -14.85 13.35 11.19
N CYS A 105 -16.18 13.31 11.26
CA CYS A 105 -16.93 13.71 12.45
C CYS A 105 -16.55 12.88 13.67
N SER A 106 -16.39 11.57 13.53
CA SER A 106 -16.00 10.69 14.65
C SER A 106 -14.62 11.06 15.19
N ILE A 107 -13.63 11.20 14.31
CA ILE A 107 -12.26 11.58 14.66
C ILE A 107 -12.27 12.96 15.32
N ALA A 108 -12.89 13.94 14.66
CA ALA A 108 -12.98 15.30 15.18
C ALA A 108 -13.64 15.34 16.57
N SER A 109 -14.71 14.57 16.79
CA SER A 109 -15.40 14.54 18.09
C SER A 109 -14.50 14.01 19.22
N VAL A 110 -13.75 12.94 18.97
CA VAL A 110 -12.84 12.34 19.97
C VAL A 110 -11.68 13.29 20.28
N PHE A 111 -11.04 13.85 19.25
CA PHE A 111 -9.90 14.75 19.45
C PHE A 111 -10.31 16.12 19.99
N ALA A 112 -11.46 16.66 19.59
CA ALA A 112 -11.98 17.90 20.16
C ALA A 112 -12.31 17.72 21.65
N PHE A 113 -12.97 16.62 22.02
CA PHE A 113 -13.26 16.32 23.42
C PHE A 113 -11.97 16.12 24.23
N SER A 114 -11.03 15.33 23.73
CA SER A 114 -9.71 15.15 24.38
C SER A 114 -8.96 16.48 24.54
N GLY A 115 -9.01 17.34 23.51
CA GLY A 115 -8.40 18.67 23.54
C GLY A 115 -9.03 19.56 24.61
N ILE A 116 -10.37 19.62 24.67
CA ILE A 116 -11.10 20.34 25.71
C ILE A 116 -10.71 19.83 27.10
N VAL A 117 -10.74 18.51 27.31
CA VAL A 117 -10.33 17.91 28.59
C VAL A 117 -8.91 18.34 28.95
N SER A 118 -7.97 18.32 28.00
CA SER A 118 -6.58 18.72 28.26
C SER A 118 -6.41 20.17 28.70
N LEU A 119 -7.28 21.08 28.24
CA LEU A 119 -7.24 22.50 28.63
C LEU A 119 -7.74 22.73 30.06
N PHE A 120 -8.60 21.85 30.57
CA PHE A 120 -9.18 21.96 31.92
C PHE A 120 -8.58 20.97 32.91
N TYR A 121 -7.74 20.05 32.45
CA TYR A 121 -7.13 19.05 33.31
C TYR A 121 -6.09 19.72 34.22
N PRO A 122 -6.15 19.53 35.54
CA PRO A 122 -5.20 20.16 36.44
C PRO A 122 -3.79 19.59 36.24
N ASP A 123 -2.79 20.45 36.42
CA ASP A 123 -1.40 20.02 36.43
C ASP A 123 -1.16 19.01 37.56
N LYS A 124 -0.19 18.13 37.33
CA LYS A 124 0.21 17.12 38.30
C LYS A 124 0.63 17.82 39.62
N PRO A 125 0.06 17.45 40.78
CA PRO A 125 0.39 18.08 42.07
C PRO A 125 1.72 17.55 42.64
N SER A 126 2.75 17.43 41.80
CA SER A 126 4.09 17.05 42.22
C SER A 126 5.13 17.72 41.34
N ALA A 127 6.17 18.25 41.99
CA ALA A 127 7.35 18.71 41.28
C ALA A 127 8.02 17.52 40.56
N PRO A 128 8.50 17.69 39.32
CA PRO A 128 9.30 16.66 38.65
C PRO A 128 10.55 16.34 39.47
N ARG A 129 10.95 15.06 39.46
CA ARG A 129 12.14 14.60 40.16
C ARG A 129 13.38 15.24 39.53
N THR A 130 14.22 15.84 40.37
CA THR A 130 15.50 16.40 39.97
C THR A 130 16.65 15.50 40.40
N PHE A 131 17.77 15.59 39.70
CA PHE A 131 18.98 14.81 39.98
C PHE A 131 20.22 15.73 40.03
N PRO A 132 21.15 15.49 40.96
CA PRO A 132 22.40 16.25 41.01
C PRO A 132 23.16 16.11 39.69
N ASP A 133 23.66 17.23 39.18
CA ASP A 133 24.37 17.35 37.90
C ASP A 133 23.63 16.75 36.68
N GLY A 134 22.32 16.50 36.82
CA GLY A 134 21.48 15.94 35.76
C GLY A 134 21.96 14.56 35.30
N LEU A 135 22.62 13.81 36.19
CA LEU A 135 23.19 12.50 35.91
C LEU A 135 24.12 12.50 34.68
N GLU A 136 24.79 13.63 34.38
CA GLU A 136 25.60 13.78 33.17
C GLU A 136 26.62 12.65 33.00
N THR A 137 27.37 12.31 34.06
CA THR A 137 28.36 11.22 34.03
C THR A 137 27.70 9.86 33.78
N GLU A 138 26.56 9.59 34.41
CA GLU A 138 25.87 8.30 34.32
C GLU A 138 25.12 8.12 32.99
N LEU A 139 24.71 9.22 32.36
CA LEU A 139 23.96 9.23 31.10
C LEU A 139 24.83 9.30 29.84
N GLY A 140 26.17 9.32 29.99
CA GLY A 140 27.10 9.26 28.85
C GLY A 140 27.86 10.55 28.55
N GLY A 141 27.87 11.49 29.49
CA GLY A 141 28.72 12.68 29.46
C GLY A 141 28.09 13.91 28.78
N PRO A 142 28.89 14.95 28.47
CA PRO A 142 28.43 16.29 28.12
C PRO A 142 27.53 16.40 26.87
N ASN A 143 27.55 15.38 26.00
CA ASN A 143 26.77 15.36 24.76
C ASN A 143 25.51 14.47 24.86
N ALA A 144 25.27 13.85 26.01
CA ALA A 144 24.08 13.04 26.23
C ALA A 144 22.91 13.88 26.75
N VAL A 145 21.67 13.40 26.54
CA VAL A 145 20.48 14.04 27.10
C VAL A 145 20.53 13.90 28.62
N SER A 146 20.74 15.02 29.31
CA SER A 146 20.82 15.09 30.76
C SER A 146 19.44 14.99 31.41
N ALA A 147 19.36 14.43 32.62
CA ALA A 147 18.17 14.49 33.45
C ALA A 147 18.00 15.89 34.07
N ARG A 148 16.78 16.22 34.51
CA ARG A 148 16.48 17.55 35.06
C ARG A 148 17.35 17.89 36.28
N LYS A 149 18.02 19.05 36.24
CA LYS A 149 18.83 19.55 37.36
C LYS A 149 17.97 20.30 38.40
N PRO A 150 18.41 20.43 39.66
CA PRO A 150 17.76 21.30 40.64
C PRO A 150 17.79 22.75 40.15
N HIS A 151 16.70 23.50 40.37
CA HIS A 151 16.57 24.93 39.99
C HIS A 151 16.63 25.23 38.49
N GLU A 152 16.45 24.21 37.66
CA GLU A 152 16.27 24.37 36.22
C GLU A 152 14.77 24.52 35.92
N ASP A 153 14.39 25.73 35.51
CA ASP A 153 13.00 26.12 35.21
C ASP A 153 12.62 25.94 33.73
N SER A 154 13.60 25.67 32.85
CA SER A 154 13.33 25.42 31.44
C SER A 154 12.80 24.01 31.21
N TRP A 155 11.72 23.95 30.42
CA TRP A 155 11.15 22.73 29.86
C TRP A 155 11.73 22.46 28.47
#